data_AF-A0A973RDF5-F1
#
_entry.id   AF-A0A973RDF5-F1
#
_cell.length_a   1.000
_cell.length_b   1.000
_cell.length_c   1.000
_cell.angle_alpha   90.00
_cell.angle_beta   90.00
_cell.angle_gamma   90.00
#
_symmetry.space_group_name_H-M   'P 1'
#
loop_
_entity.id
_entity.type
_entity.pdbx_description
1 polymer ?
#
loop_
_entity_poly.entity_id
_entity_poly.type
_entity_poly.pdbx_seq_one_letter_code
_entity_poly.pdbx_strand_id
1 'polypeptide(L)'
;MLVAAAVCPQTPLIVPRLPELRSACHAAVAALRAARPDVLVVVGGAETGGAYDDRSAGTLRPWGFDVTVGEGEPVLPLSLTIGRWLLGEAAASAAARSVAFDAPPAECRAVGAELAGAARRVALLVMADGSACLSPRAPGRYDDAAGPYNALVAEAVGKADVSTLAGLDPVEADRLWVSGRAALQVLAGAAEGAALEGRLLMEAAPYGVGYFSGVWS
;
A
#
# COMPACT_ATOMS: atom_id res chain seq x y z
N MET A 1 -1.31 18.58 -5.30
CA MET A 1 -0.67 17.66 -6.27
C MET A 1 0.17 16.64 -5.53
N LEU A 2 0.34 15.44 -6.10
CA LEU A 2 1.23 14.43 -5.55
C LEU A 2 2.69 14.87 -5.71
N VAL A 3 3.46 14.87 -4.62
CA VAL A 3 4.89 15.23 -4.62
C VAL A 3 5.80 14.08 -4.23
N ALA A 4 5.25 13.01 -3.66
CA ALA A 4 5.95 11.77 -3.36
C ALA A 4 4.95 10.64 -3.10
N ALA A 5 5.36 9.41 -3.34
CA ALA A 5 4.62 8.23 -2.89
C ALA A 5 5.58 7.14 -2.41
N ALA A 6 5.08 6.25 -1.56
CA ALA A 6 5.76 5.03 -1.18
C ALA A 6 4.78 3.87 -1.27
N VAL A 7 5.27 2.72 -1.72
CA VAL A 7 4.54 1.46 -1.65
C VAL A 7 5.20 0.62 -0.56
N CYS A 8 4.41 0.05 0.35
CA CYS A 8 4.84 -0.85 1.41
C CYS A 8 3.84 -2.01 1.52
N PRO A 9 4.26 -3.18 2.01
CA PRO A 9 3.38 -4.33 2.16
C PRO A 9 2.49 -4.18 3.39
N GLN A 10 1.33 -4.82 3.38
CA GLN A 10 0.35 -4.82 4.46
C GLN A 10 0.41 -6.08 5.34
N THR A 11 1.36 -6.98 5.08
CA THR A 11 1.56 -8.19 5.88
C THR A 11 1.86 -7.88 7.35
N PRO A 12 1.14 -8.47 8.32
CA PRO A 12 1.46 -8.29 9.74
C PRO A 12 2.81 -8.92 10.12
N LEU A 13 3.34 -9.81 9.27
CA LEU A 13 4.66 -10.42 9.45
C LEU A 13 5.82 -9.42 9.34
N ILE A 14 5.58 -8.22 8.82
CA ILE A 14 6.59 -7.16 8.81
C ILE A 14 7.00 -6.74 10.23
N VAL A 15 6.10 -6.92 11.22
CA VAL A 15 6.35 -6.52 12.61
C VAL A 15 7.26 -7.48 13.38
N PRO A 16 7.22 -8.81 13.22
CA PRO A 16 8.13 -9.69 13.96
C PRO A 16 9.13 -10.45 13.08
N ARG A 17 8.87 -10.62 11.77
CA ARG A 17 9.53 -11.69 10.98
C ARG A 17 10.33 -11.22 9.78
N LEU A 18 10.12 -9.99 9.30
CA LEU A 18 10.72 -9.52 8.04
C LEU A 18 11.55 -8.23 8.27
N PRO A 19 12.73 -8.32 8.94
CA PRO A 19 13.52 -7.15 9.30
C PRO A 19 14.08 -6.38 8.10
N GLU A 20 14.52 -7.06 7.04
CA GLU A 20 15.03 -6.42 5.83
C GLU A 20 13.93 -5.65 5.09
N LEU A 21 12.76 -6.28 4.90
CA LEU A 21 11.58 -5.66 4.32
C LEU A 21 11.11 -4.45 5.13
N ARG A 22 11.11 -4.56 6.46
CA ARG A 22 10.83 -3.45 7.36
C ARG A 22 11.83 -2.30 7.20
N SER A 23 13.12 -2.61 7.07
CA SER A 23 14.16 -1.60 6.82
C SER A 23 13.91 -0.87 5.50
N ALA A 24 13.53 -1.59 4.44
CA ALA A 24 13.16 -0.98 3.17
C ALA A 24 11.92 -0.06 3.30
N CYS A 25 10.90 -0.51 4.05
CA CYS A 25 9.70 0.30 4.31
C CYS A 25 10.01 1.56 5.11
N HIS A 26 10.87 1.47 6.13
CA HIS A 26 11.32 2.66 6.86
C HIS A 26 12.10 3.64 5.97
N ALA A 27 12.93 3.14 5.05
CA ALA A 27 13.59 3.99 4.05
C ALA A 27 12.57 4.66 3.11
N ALA A 28 11.50 3.95 2.74
CA ALA A 28 10.42 4.52 1.93
C ALA A 28 9.66 5.63 2.67
N VAL A 29 9.30 5.40 3.94
CA VAL A 29 8.67 6.41 4.81
C VAL A 29 9.59 7.62 5.02
N ALA A 30 10.89 7.41 5.17
CA ALA A 30 11.87 8.50 5.29
C ALA A 30 11.91 9.37 4.02
N ALA A 31 11.81 8.76 2.84
CA ALA A 31 11.73 9.50 1.57
C ALA A 31 10.46 10.36 1.48
N LEU A 32 9.31 9.85 1.92
CA LEU A 32 8.07 10.64 2.00
C LEU A 32 8.24 11.88 2.89
N ARG A 33 8.87 11.71 4.06
CA ARG A 33 9.13 12.83 4.98
C ARG A 33 10.11 13.84 4.40
N ALA A 34 11.16 13.37 3.71
CA ALA A 34 12.12 14.24 3.05
C ALA A 34 11.49 15.11 1.96
N ALA A 35 10.41 14.62 1.33
CA ALA A 35 9.61 15.40 0.38
C ALA A 35 8.81 16.53 1.04
N ARG A 36 8.75 16.67 2.37
CA ARG A 36 8.04 17.75 3.08
C ARG A 36 6.62 18.00 2.52
N PRO A 37 5.73 16.99 2.57
CA PRO A 37 4.34 17.17 2.17
C PRO A 37 3.61 18.05 3.18
N ASP A 38 2.58 18.75 2.71
CA ASP A 38 1.61 19.43 3.57
C ASP A 38 0.64 18.41 4.18
N VAL A 39 0.32 17.34 3.43
CA VAL A 39 -0.56 16.24 3.84
C VAL A 39 0.07 14.90 3.47
N LEU A 40 0.10 13.99 4.44
CA LEU A 40 0.45 12.58 4.25
C LEU A 40 -0.79 11.71 4.46
N VAL A 41 -1.10 10.84 3.51
CA VAL A 41 -2.24 9.92 3.58
C VAL A 41 -1.78 8.49 3.48
N VAL A 42 -2.20 7.63 4.42
CA VAL A 42 -2.07 6.18 4.31
C VAL A 42 -3.25 5.65 3.50
N VAL A 43 -2.97 4.92 2.43
CA VAL A 43 -3.99 4.33 1.55
C VAL A 43 -3.83 2.82 1.56
N GLY A 44 -4.91 2.07 1.76
CA GLY A 44 -4.84 0.60 1.77
C GLY A 44 -6.16 -0.06 1.37
N GLY A 45 -6.09 -1.32 0.96
CA GLY A 45 -7.28 -2.12 0.70
C GLY A 45 -7.97 -2.55 2.00
N ALA A 46 -9.29 -2.71 1.96
CA ALA A 46 -10.11 -3.29 3.03
C ALA A 46 -11.40 -3.90 2.45
N GLU A 47 -12.21 -4.55 3.28
CA GLU A 47 -13.53 -5.07 2.89
C GLU A 47 -14.47 -3.96 2.41
N THR A 48 -14.32 -2.74 2.94
CA THR A 48 -15.09 -1.55 2.55
C THR A 48 -14.20 -0.30 2.45
N GLY A 49 -14.59 0.62 1.58
CA GLY A 49 -13.98 1.94 1.51
C GLY A 49 -14.37 2.83 2.70
N GLY A 50 -13.47 3.71 3.13
CA GLY A 50 -13.69 4.55 4.30
C GLY A 50 -12.58 5.57 4.54
N ALA A 51 -12.91 6.66 5.23
CA ALA A 51 -11.95 7.65 5.71
C ALA A 51 -11.84 7.58 7.23
N TYR A 52 -10.62 7.73 7.74
CA TYR A 52 -10.30 7.62 9.16
C TYR A 52 -9.47 8.83 9.59
N ASP A 53 -9.77 9.33 10.77
CA ASP A 53 -9.13 10.50 11.37
C ASP A 53 -7.86 10.13 12.16
N ASP A 54 -7.26 11.16 12.77
CA ASP A 54 -6.09 11.03 13.63
C ASP A 54 -6.37 10.31 14.96
N ARG A 55 -7.64 10.08 15.33
CA ARG A 55 -8.03 9.36 16.57
C ARG A 55 -8.22 7.87 16.35
N SER A 56 -8.42 7.45 15.10
CA SER A 56 -8.64 6.06 14.73
C SER A 56 -7.44 5.19 15.10
N ALA A 57 -7.70 4.07 15.78
CA ALA A 57 -6.68 3.12 16.20
C ALA A 57 -6.76 1.81 15.40
N GLY A 58 -5.71 1.00 15.48
CA GLY A 58 -5.65 -0.33 14.87
C GLY A 58 -4.96 -1.32 15.80
N THR A 59 -5.22 -2.62 15.61
CA THR A 59 -4.59 -3.68 16.41
C THR A 59 -4.22 -4.88 15.56
N LEU A 60 -3.11 -5.55 15.92
CA LEU A 60 -2.68 -6.80 15.28
C LEU A 60 -3.05 -8.06 16.07
N ARG A 61 -3.85 -7.92 17.14
CA ARG A 61 -4.31 -9.05 17.96
C ARG A 61 -5.01 -10.17 17.17
N PRO A 62 -5.84 -9.89 16.15
CA PRO A 62 -6.44 -10.94 15.31
C PRO A 62 -5.41 -11.82 14.58
N TRP A 63 -4.18 -11.31 14.40
CA TRP A 63 -3.06 -12.04 13.79
C TRP A 63 -2.06 -12.58 14.82
N GLY A 64 -2.39 -12.52 16.12
CA GLY A 64 -1.58 -13.08 17.20
C GLY A 64 -0.44 -12.19 17.68
N PHE A 65 -0.44 -10.89 17.33
CA PHE A 65 0.58 -9.93 17.78
C PHE A 65 -0.05 -8.90 18.72
N ASP A 66 0.50 -8.74 19.93
CA ASP A 66 0.05 -7.72 20.89
C ASP A 66 0.64 -6.35 20.52
N VAL A 67 0.11 -5.79 19.43
CA VAL A 67 0.49 -4.48 18.89
C VAL A 67 -0.77 -3.67 18.67
N THR A 68 -0.75 -2.43 19.14
CA THR A 68 -1.78 -1.43 18.95
C THR A 68 -1.15 -0.13 18.46
N VAL A 69 -1.83 0.56 17.56
CA VAL A 69 -1.43 1.88 17.04
C VAL A 69 -2.57 2.86 17.24
N GLY A 70 -2.25 4.08 17.66
CA GLY A 70 -3.26 5.06 18.07
C GLY A 70 -3.84 4.76 19.46
N GLU A 71 -4.70 5.66 19.94
CA GLU A 71 -5.25 5.61 21.31
C GLU A 71 -6.78 5.41 21.36
N GLY A 72 -7.47 5.49 20.21
CA GLY A 72 -8.92 5.30 20.11
C GLY A 72 -9.38 3.84 20.00
N GLU A 73 -10.63 3.65 19.59
CA GLU A 73 -11.17 2.32 19.29
C GLU A 73 -10.45 1.72 18.07
N PRO A 74 -10.03 0.44 18.12
CA PRO A 74 -9.27 -0.20 17.04
C PRO A 74 -10.15 -0.56 15.84
N VAL A 75 -10.54 0.45 15.06
CA VAL A 75 -11.42 0.34 13.88
C VAL A 75 -10.67 0.27 12.55
N LEU A 76 -9.36 0.51 12.54
CA LEU A 76 -8.57 0.50 11.30
C LEU A 76 -8.44 -0.92 10.73
N PRO A 77 -8.63 -1.11 9.41
CA PRO A 77 -8.31 -2.37 8.75
C PRO A 77 -6.80 -2.66 8.82
N LEU A 78 -6.41 -3.91 8.51
CA LEU A 78 -5.02 -4.37 8.58
C LEU A 78 -4.05 -3.44 7.82
N SER A 79 -4.42 -3.07 6.60
CA SER A 79 -3.62 -2.22 5.71
C SER A 79 -3.24 -0.90 6.37
N LEU A 80 -4.24 -0.20 6.90
CA LEU A 80 -4.07 1.09 7.58
C LEU A 80 -3.40 0.92 8.95
N THR A 81 -3.65 -0.18 9.65
CA THR A 81 -2.95 -0.51 10.92
C THR A 81 -1.45 -0.63 10.70
N ILE A 82 -1.01 -1.37 9.68
CA ILE A 82 0.42 -1.53 9.34
C ILE A 82 1.01 -0.23 8.82
N GLY A 83 0.31 0.51 7.96
CA GLY A 83 0.77 1.82 7.49
C GLY A 83 0.98 2.79 8.64
N ARG A 84 0.04 2.85 9.59
CA ARG A 84 0.14 3.69 10.79
C ARG A 84 1.30 3.24 11.70
N TRP A 85 1.51 1.93 11.85
CA TRP A 85 2.66 1.38 12.56
C TRP A 85 4.00 1.79 11.92
N LEU A 86 4.12 1.72 10.59
CA LEU A 86 5.31 2.14 9.84
C LEU A 86 5.61 3.64 9.97
N LEU A 87 4.58 4.48 10.12
CA LEU A 87 4.74 5.91 10.31
C LEU A 87 5.26 6.30 11.69
N GLY A 88 5.09 5.43 12.71
CA GLY A 88 5.46 5.72 14.09
C GLY A 88 4.80 7.02 14.57
N GLU A 89 5.57 7.91 15.19
CA GLU A 89 5.06 9.19 15.70
C GLU A 89 4.41 10.10 14.64
N ALA A 90 4.82 10.01 13.35
CA ALA A 90 4.19 10.82 12.30
C ALA A 90 2.78 10.36 11.94
N ALA A 91 2.34 9.21 12.45
CA ALA A 91 0.95 8.77 12.32
C ALA A 91 -0.04 9.77 12.91
N ALA A 92 0.34 10.54 13.93
CA ALA A 92 -0.55 11.47 14.63
C ALA A 92 -1.06 12.61 13.72
N SER A 93 -0.35 12.91 12.63
CA SER A 93 -0.74 13.95 11.65
C SER A 93 -1.12 13.39 10.28
N ALA A 94 -1.19 12.06 10.13
CA ALA A 94 -1.49 11.42 8.87
C ALA A 94 -2.97 11.06 8.77
N ALA A 95 -3.61 11.39 7.65
CA ALA A 95 -4.94 10.90 7.34
C ALA A 95 -4.87 9.44 6.88
N ALA A 96 -5.96 8.70 6.97
CA ALA A 96 -6.01 7.32 6.46
C ALA A 96 -7.27 7.07 5.62
N ARG A 97 -7.11 6.34 4.52
CA ARG A 97 -8.14 6.06 3.51
C ARG A 97 -8.10 4.58 3.15
N SER A 98 -9.19 3.85 3.41
CA SER A 98 -9.38 2.53 2.83
C SER A 98 -10.15 2.62 1.51
N VAL A 99 -9.82 1.71 0.60
CA VAL A 99 -10.57 1.43 -0.62
C VAL A 99 -11.02 -0.03 -0.57
N ALA A 100 -12.24 -0.31 -1.01
CA ALA A 100 -12.73 -1.69 -1.03
C ALA A 100 -11.83 -2.56 -1.91
N PHE A 101 -11.54 -3.79 -1.49
CA PHE A 101 -10.70 -4.69 -2.27
C PHE A 101 -11.27 -4.87 -3.67
N ASP A 102 -12.58 -4.98 -3.84
CA ASP A 102 -13.28 -5.14 -5.12
C ASP A 102 -13.66 -3.82 -5.82
N ALA A 103 -13.19 -2.67 -5.32
CA ALA A 103 -13.53 -1.37 -5.90
C ALA A 103 -13.21 -1.32 -7.41
N PRO A 104 -14.14 -0.81 -8.25
CA PRO A 104 -13.90 -0.65 -9.68
C PRO A 104 -12.69 0.26 -9.96
N PRO A 105 -11.92 0.03 -11.05
CA PRO A 105 -10.77 0.87 -11.40
C PRO A 105 -11.09 2.37 -11.50
N ALA A 106 -12.28 2.71 -12.00
CA ALA A 106 -12.72 4.11 -12.11
C ALA A 106 -12.91 4.77 -10.73
N GLU A 107 -13.38 4.02 -9.73
CA GLU A 107 -13.51 4.51 -8.36
C GLU A 107 -12.14 4.69 -7.72
N CYS A 108 -11.24 3.71 -7.88
CA CYS A 108 -9.86 3.82 -7.40
C CYS A 108 -9.17 5.05 -7.97
N ARG A 109 -9.29 5.29 -9.29
CA ARG A 109 -8.78 6.49 -9.95
C ARG A 109 -9.36 7.76 -9.36
N ALA A 110 -10.68 7.82 -9.18
CA ALA A 110 -11.35 9.02 -8.64
C ALA A 110 -10.88 9.34 -7.21
N VAL A 111 -10.73 8.33 -6.35
CA VAL A 111 -10.15 8.49 -5.01
C VAL A 111 -8.72 9.00 -5.09
N GLY A 112 -7.90 8.48 -6.01
CA GLY A 112 -6.54 8.96 -6.24
C GLY A 112 -6.49 10.45 -6.59
N ALA A 113 -7.31 10.87 -7.54
CA ALA A 113 -7.40 12.27 -7.97
C ALA A 113 -7.88 13.19 -6.83
N GLU A 114 -8.86 12.75 -6.04
CA GLU A 114 -9.34 13.47 -4.85
C GLU A 114 -8.18 13.69 -3.85
N LEU A 115 -7.46 12.62 -3.49
CA LEU A 115 -6.35 12.69 -2.53
C LEU A 115 -5.22 13.60 -3.03
N ALA A 116 -4.85 13.52 -4.32
CA ALA A 116 -3.82 14.38 -4.89
C ALA A 116 -4.22 15.88 -4.88
N GLY A 117 -5.52 16.18 -4.85
CA GLY A 117 -6.10 17.52 -4.76
C GLY A 117 -6.25 18.06 -3.34
N ALA A 118 -6.05 17.24 -2.30
CA ALA A 118 -6.33 17.61 -0.90
C ALA A 118 -5.44 18.75 -0.36
N ALA A 119 -4.23 18.91 -0.90
CA ALA A 119 -3.32 19.98 -0.54
C ALA A 119 -2.38 20.36 -1.68
N ARG A 120 -1.59 21.42 -1.48
CA ARG A 120 -0.57 21.84 -2.46
C ARG A 120 0.48 20.74 -2.63
N ARG A 121 0.96 20.13 -1.53
CA ARG A 121 1.95 19.03 -1.54
C ARG A 121 1.39 17.81 -0.82
N VAL A 122 1.01 16.78 -1.56
CA VAL A 122 0.46 15.54 -1.02
C VAL A 122 1.49 14.41 -1.14
N ALA A 123 1.64 13.62 -0.08
CA ALA A 123 2.37 12.35 -0.12
C ALA A 123 1.42 11.18 0.21
N LEU A 124 1.61 10.05 -0.46
CA LEU A 124 0.84 8.83 -0.19
C LEU A 124 1.75 7.71 0.30
N LEU A 125 1.37 7.07 1.42
CA LEU A 125 1.89 5.76 1.82
C LEU A 125 0.85 4.71 1.42
N VAL A 126 1.16 3.95 0.37
CA VAL A 126 0.27 2.97 -0.25
C VAL A 126 0.61 1.58 0.27
N MET A 127 -0.38 0.94 0.88
CA MET A 127 -0.27 -0.36 1.52
C MET A 127 -0.77 -1.43 0.56
N ALA A 128 0.15 -2.20 -0.01
CA ALA A 128 -0.13 -3.14 -1.10
C ALA A 128 0.78 -4.37 -1.03
N ASP A 129 0.16 -5.55 -0.92
CA ASP A 129 0.83 -6.83 -1.19
C ASP A 129 0.56 -7.26 -2.63
N GLY A 130 1.50 -8.03 -3.18
CA GLY A 130 1.38 -8.72 -4.46
C GLY A 130 0.54 -9.99 -4.37
N SER A 131 0.80 -10.94 -5.27
CA SER A 131 0.02 -12.18 -5.34
C SER A 131 0.33 -13.08 -4.13
N ALA A 132 -0.71 -13.66 -3.53
CA ALA A 132 -0.58 -14.71 -2.52
C ALA A 132 -0.60 -16.13 -3.12
N CYS A 133 -0.34 -16.28 -4.42
CA CYS A 133 -0.43 -17.54 -5.17
C CYS A 133 0.91 -17.97 -5.80
N LEU A 134 2.05 -17.43 -5.34
CA LEU A 134 3.36 -17.60 -5.99
C LEU A 134 4.00 -18.98 -5.80
N SER A 135 3.52 -19.79 -4.86
CA SER A 135 4.07 -21.12 -4.62
C SER A 135 3.02 -22.09 -4.07
N PRO A 136 3.25 -23.42 -4.14
CA PRO A 136 2.37 -24.41 -3.50
C PRO A 136 2.26 -24.28 -1.98
N ARG A 137 3.15 -23.53 -1.32
CA ARG A 137 3.12 -23.26 0.13
C ARG A 137 2.51 -21.89 0.46
N ALA A 138 2.09 -21.14 -0.56
CA ALA A 138 1.45 -19.85 -0.36
C ALA A 138 0.06 -20.01 0.28
N PRO A 139 -0.49 -18.96 0.90
CA PRO A 139 -1.85 -18.99 1.44
C PRO A 139 -2.92 -19.24 0.37
N GLY A 140 -2.73 -18.66 -0.82
CA GLY A 140 -3.61 -18.85 -1.98
C GLY A 140 -3.27 -20.11 -2.77
N ARG A 141 -4.18 -20.50 -3.66
CA ARG A 141 -3.96 -21.63 -4.58
C ARG A 141 -2.85 -21.24 -5.56
N TYR A 142 -1.78 -22.05 -5.63
CA TYR A 142 -0.73 -21.86 -6.62
C TYR A 142 -1.30 -21.72 -8.04
N ASP A 143 -0.82 -20.70 -8.74
CA ASP A 143 -1.23 -20.35 -10.09
C ASP A 143 0.01 -19.90 -10.87
N ASP A 144 0.22 -20.43 -12.08
CA ASP A 144 1.39 -20.13 -12.89
C ASP A 144 1.38 -18.69 -13.42
N ALA A 145 0.20 -18.05 -13.51
CA ALA A 145 0.07 -16.64 -13.83
C ALA A 145 0.50 -15.71 -12.68
N ALA A 146 0.59 -16.21 -11.44
CA ALA A 146 0.93 -15.40 -10.26
C ALA A 146 2.32 -14.75 -10.38
N GLY A 147 3.31 -15.51 -10.87
CA GLY A 147 4.68 -15.03 -11.02
C GLY A 147 4.79 -13.83 -11.98
N PRO A 148 4.38 -13.98 -13.25
CA PRO A 148 4.37 -12.88 -14.22
C PRO A 148 3.57 -11.66 -13.75
N TYR A 149 2.39 -11.86 -13.17
CA TYR A 149 1.56 -10.75 -12.68
C TYR A 149 2.26 -9.98 -11.54
N ASN A 150 2.88 -10.71 -10.60
CA ASN A 150 3.60 -10.10 -9.49
C ASN A 150 4.82 -9.30 -9.96
N ALA A 151 5.57 -9.83 -10.94
CA ALA A 151 6.70 -9.15 -11.55
C ALA A 151 6.26 -7.86 -12.28
N LEU A 152 5.13 -7.90 -13.00
CA LEU A 152 4.53 -6.73 -13.64
C LEU A 152 4.23 -5.63 -12.63
N VAL A 153 3.64 -5.98 -11.49
CA VAL A 153 3.36 -5.03 -10.40
C VAL A 153 4.64 -4.46 -9.81
N ALA A 154 5.64 -5.32 -9.51
CA ALA A 154 6.93 -4.89 -8.96
C ALA A 154 7.66 -3.92 -9.91
N GLU A 155 7.68 -4.23 -11.20
CA GLU A 155 8.29 -3.40 -12.24
C GLU A 155 7.56 -2.06 -12.37
N ALA A 156 6.23 -2.06 -12.36
CA ALA A 156 5.44 -0.84 -12.43
C ALA A 156 5.66 0.07 -11.23
N VAL A 157 5.71 -0.49 -10.01
CA VAL A 157 6.10 0.26 -8.80
C VAL A 157 7.53 0.79 -8.93
N GLY A 158 8.45 -0.02 -9.45
CA GLY A 158 9.85 0.33 -9.61
C GLY A 158 10.13 1.42 -10.65
N LYS A 159 9.21 1.64 -11.60
CA LYS A 159 9.35 2.63 -12.68
C LYS A 159 8.38 3.82 -12.58
N ALA A 160 7.55 3.84 -11.53
CA ALA A 160 6.40 4.75 -11.43
C ALA A 160 5.49 4.67 -12.67
N ASP A 161 5.25 3.45 -13.17
CA ASP A 161 4.41 3.21 -14.34
C ASP A 161 2.92 3.33 -13.98
N VAL A 162 2.43 4.56 -14.07
CA VAL A 162 1.03 4.92 -13.81
C VAL A 162 0.08 4.16 -14.74
N SER A 163 0.46 3.94 -16.01
CA SER A 163 -0.39 3.28 -17.00
C SER A 163 -0.61 1.81 -16.64
N THR A 164 0.47 1.10 -16.32
CA THR A 164 0.39 -0.31 -15.90
C THR A 164 -0.40 -0.46 -14.60
N LEU A 165 -0.13 0.39 -13.58
CA LEU A 165 -0.88 0.30 -12.33
C LEU A 165 -2.37 0.63 -12.51
N ALA A 166 -2.72 1.62 -13.35
CA ALA A 166 -4.11 1.92 -13.67
C ALA A 166 -4.81 0.76 -14.40
N GLY A 167 -4.07 0.01 -15.22
CA GLY A 167 -4.56 -1.09 -16.06
C GLY A 167 -4.65 -2.45 -15.39
N LEU A 168 -4.34 -2.58 -14.10
CA LEU A 168 -4.45 -3.86 -13.39
C LEU A 168 -5.89 -4.41 -13.44
N ASP A 169 -6.04 -5.59 -14.04
CA ASP A 169 -7.35 -6.23 -14.21
C ASP A 169 -7.90 -6.72 -12.85
N PRO A 170 -9.12 -6.30 -12.45
CA PRO A 170 -9.69 -6.70 -11.16
C PRO A 170 -9.96 -8.20 -11.03
N VAL A 171 -10.36 -8.87 -12.12
CA VAL A 171 -10.69 -10.31 -12.12
C VAL A 171 -9.43 -11.14 -12.01
N GLU A 172 -8.37 -10.76 -12.73
CA GLU A 172 -7.08 -11.43 -12.61
C GLU A 172 -6.44 -11.20 -11.25
N ALA A 173 -6.49 -9.97 -10.73
CA ALA A 173 -6.02 -9.65 -9.39
C ALA A 173 -6.75 -10.48 -8.31
N ASP A 174 -8.07 -10.62 -8.43
CA ASP A 174 -8.88 -11.42 -7.53
C ASP A 174 -8.52 -12.92 -7.63
N ARG A 175 -8.40 -13.47 -8.85
CA ARG A 175 -7.94 -14.86 -9.06
C ARG A 175 -6.58 -15.14 -8.40
N LEU A 176 -5.66 -14.17 -8.46
CA LEU A 176 -4.30 -14.28 -7.98
C LEU A 176 -4.10 -13.77 -6.55
N TRP A 177 -5.19 -13.44 -5.84
CA TRP A 177 -5.19 -12.91 -4.47
C TRP A 177 -4.24 -11.71 -4.29
N VAL A 178 -4.26 -10.78 -5.23
CA VAL A 178 -3.46 -9.54 -5.20
C VAL A 178 -4.20 -8.47 -4.39
N SER A 179 -4.05 -8.53 -3.08
CA SER A 179 -4.75 -7.64 -2.14
C SER A 179 -4.35 -6.16 -2.28
N GLY A 180 -3.23 -5.84 -2.94
CA GLY A 180 -2.77 -4.48 -3.18
C GLY A 180 -3.38 -3.76 -4.38
N ARG A 181 -4.11 -4.45 -5.26
CA ARG A 181 -4.50 -3.90 -6.57
C ARG A 181 -5.32 -2.61 -6.47
N ALA A 182 -6.33 -2.55 -5.60
CA ALA A 182 -7.15 -1.34 -5.42
C ALA A 182 -6.31 -0.13 -4.98
N ALA A 183 -5.45 -0.31 -3.97
CA ALA A 183 -4.61 0.76 -3.45
C ALA A 183 -3.55 1.23 -4.48
N LEU A 184 -3.02 0.31 -5.30
CA LEU A 184 -2.13 0.65 -6.41
C LEU A 184 -2.84 1.44 -7.52
N GLN A 185 -4.12 1.16 -7.79
CA GLN A 185 -4.92 1.97 -8.72
C GLN A 185 -5.28 3.36 -8.16
N VAL A 186 -5.43 3.48 -6.83
CA VAL A 186 -5.52 4.80 -6.17
C VAL A 186 -4.23 5.59 -6.36
N LEU A 187 -3.06 4.94 -6.21
CA LEU A 187 -1.77 5.57 -6.48
C LEU A 187 -1.67 6.05 -7.93
N ALA A 188 -2.08 5.21 -8.89
CA ALA A 188 -2.10 5.58 -10.30
C ALA A 188 -2.96 6.82 -10.56
N GLY A 189 -4.19 6.86 -10.02
CA GLY A 189 -5.06 8.04 -10.13
C GLY A 189 -4.49 9.31 -9.49
N ALA A 190 -3.79 9.17 -8.36
CA ALA A 190 -3.15 10.31 -7.68
C ALA A 190 -1.92 10.85 -8.44
N ALA A 191 -1.26 9.99 -9.20
CA ALA A 191 -0.06 10.32 -9.97
C ALA A 191 -0.34 10.76 -11.42
N GLU A 192 -1.61 10.86 -11.83
CA GLU A 192 -1.95 11.37 -13.16
C GLU A 192 -1.39 12.79 -13.36
N GLY A 193 -0.53 12.94 -14.36
CA GLY A 193 0.16 14.20 -14.65
C GLY A 193 1.31 14.56 -13.68
N ALA A 194 1.59 13.71 -12.68
CA ALA A 194 2.78 13.84 -11.84
C ALA A 194 3.98 13.23 -12.58
N ALA A 195 5.07 13.97 -12.69
CA ALA A 195 6.33 13.50 -13.28
C ALA A 195 7.28 13.04 -12.17
N LEU A 196 6.94 11.92 -11.51
CA LEU A 196 7.74 11.31 -10.45
C LEU A 196 8.58 10.15 -11.02
N GLU A 197 9.77 9.95 -10.48
CA GLU A 197 10.60 8.80 -10.80
C GLU A 197 10.40 7.69 -9.76
N GLY A 198 10.21 6.46 -10.23
CA GLY A 198 10.07 5.29 -9.37
C GLY A 198 11.40 4.62 -9.06
N ARG A 199 11.47 3.97 -7.88
CA ARG A 199 12.53 3.02 -7.54
C ARG A 199 12.00 1.95 -6.62
N LEU A 200 12.26 0.69 -6.98
CA LEU A 200 12.02 -0.45 -6.11
C LEU A 200 13.15 -0.55 -5.09
N LEU A 201 12.81 -0.57 -3.81
CA LEU A 201 13.75 -0.73 -2.70
C LEU A 201 13.90 -2.20 -2.30
N MET A 202 12.82 -2.97 -2.41
CA MET A 202 12.83 -4.40 -2.12
C MET A 202 11.68 -5.12 -2.83
N GLU A 203 11.95 -6.35 -3.23
CA GLU A 203 10.96 -7.36 -3.61
C GLU A 203 11.32 -8.68 -2.92
N ALA A 204 10.34 -9.35 -2.33
CA ALA A 204 10.54 -10.65 -1.70
C ALA A 204 9.23 -11.45 -1.67
N ALA A 205 9.34 -12.79 -1.64
CA ALA A 205 8.19 -13.68 -1.46
C ALA A 205 8.48 -14.89 -0.54
N PRO A 206 8.97 -14.66 0.69
CA PRO A 206 9.45 -15.75 1.56
C PRO A 206 8.34 -16.74 1.98
N TYR A 207 7.07 -16.33 1.89
CA TYR A 207 5.90 -17.16 2.21
C TYR A 207 5.01 -17.43 0.99
N GLY A 208 5.54 -17.24 -0.22
CA GLY A 208 4.75 -17.36 -1.46
C GLY A 208 3.74 -16.21 -1.67
N VAL A 209 3.88 -15.13 -0.90
CA VAL A 209 3.16 -13.86 -1.09
C VAL A 209 4.14 -12.80 -1.55
N GLY A 210 3.83 -12.09 -2.63
CA GLY A 210 4.67 -11.01 -3.12
C GLY A 210 4.63 -9.80 -2.18
N TYR A 211 5.81 -9.34 -1.76
CA TYR A 211 5.96 -8.12 -0.97
C TYR A 211 6.90 -7.15 -1.68
N PHE A 212 6.51 -5.89 -1.71
CA PHE A 212 7.28 -4.83 -2.35
C PHE A 212 7.47 -3.66 -1.40
N SER A 213 8.61 -2.99 -1.52
CA SER A 213 8.78 -1.64 -1.01
C SER A 213 9.37 -0.77 -2.11
N GLY A 214 8.78 0.39 -2.36
CA GLY A 214 9.21 1.30 -3.42
C GLY A 214 8.91 2.76 -3.09
N VAL A 215 9.59 3.67 -3.79
CA VAL A 215 9.43 5.13 -3.61
C VAL A 215 9.30 5.82 -4.95
N TRP A 216 8.41 6.82 -5.00
CA TRP A 216 8.24 7.74 -6.12
C TRP A 216 8.54 9.16 -5.62
N SER A 217 9.41 9.89 -6.32
CA SER A 217 9.87 11.24 -5.92
C SER A 217 10.14 12.14 -7.11
#